data_AF-A0A1H6EZD2-F1
#
_entry.id   AF-A0A1H6EZD2-F1
#
_cell.length_a   1.000
_cell.length_b   1.000
_cell.length_c   1.000
_cell.angle_alpha   90.00
_cell.angle_beta   90.00
_cell.angle_gamma   90.00
#
_symmetry.space_group_name_H-M   'P 1'
#
loop_
_entity.id
_entity.type
_entity.pdbx_description
1 polymer ?
#
loop_
_entity_poly.entity_id
_entity_poly.type
_entity_poly.pdbx_seq_one_letter_code
_entity_poly.pdbx_strand_id
1 'polypeptide(L)'
;MLWLTWRQHRTQVLVTALLLAAVGIALLANGLGAAGFAAEHAPRAGCVAETNACTRYRLGMMEWMWAMSELIGWLPLLAPALIGAFWGAPLLAREFKRGTHQLTWTQSVTRRRWLLVKVGGLAAAVTLGGLTLGVLVNVWLTVFDIPGAPVNFLNSRIFRLVGILPAAWWLAAFLLGLAAGALFRRTLRPRI
;
A
#
# COMPACT_ATOMS: atom_id res chain seq x y z
N MET A 1 -3.55 15.41 -21.67
CA MET A 1 -2.61 15.43 -20.52
C MET A 1 -2.52 14.09 -19.81
N LEU A 2 -3.65 13.45 -19.46
CA LEU A 2 -3.69 12.10 -18.89
C LEU A 2 -2.88 11.06 -19.68
N TRP A 3 -2.95 11.06 -21.02
CA TRP A 3 -2.17 10.14 -21.86
C TRP A 3 -0.64 10.29 -21.73
N LEU A 4 -0.15 11.53 -21.62
CA LEU A 4 1.29 11.79 -21.49
C LEU A 4 1.77 11.48 -20.06
N THR A 5 0.97 11.81 -19.05
CA THR A 5 1.21 11.38 -17.65
C THR A 5 1.24 9.86 -17.55
N TRP A 6 0.30 9.16 -18.20
CA TRP A 6 0.28 7.71 -18.26
C TRP A 6 1.57 7.16 -18.87
N ARG A 7 1.99 7.63 -20.06
CA ARG A 7 3.24 7.17 -20.68
C ARG A 7 4.48 7.39 -19.80
N GLN A 8 4.53 8.50 -19.07
CA GLN A 8 5.65 8.81 -18.18
C GLN A 8 5.69 7.93 -16.92
N HIS A 9 4.52 7.56 -16.39
CA HIS A 9 4.38 6.86 -15.11
C HIS A 9 4.03 5.37 -15.26
N ARG A 10 3.88 4.85 -16.49
CA ARG A 10 3.48 3.45 -16.75
C ARG A 10 4.33 2.42 -16.02
N THR A 11 5.65 2.62 -15.95
CA THR A 11 6.54 1.67 -15.27
C THR A 11 6.34 1.68 -13.76
N GLN A 12 6.10 2.85 -13.17
CA GLN A 12 5.78 2.98 -11.74
C GLN A 12 4.45 2.31 -11.42
N VAL A 13 3.43 2.55 -12.25
CA VAL A 13 2.12 1.89 -12.12
C VAL A 13 2.25 0.38 -12.22
N LEU A 14 2.95 -0.13 -13.24
CA LEU A 14 3.12 -1.58 -13.45
C LEU A 14 3.90 -2.23 -12.32
N VAL A 15 5.00 -1.63 -11.85
CA VAL A 15 5.79 -2.17 -10.73
C VAL A 15 4.98 -2.17 -9.45
N THR A 16 4.29 -1.07 -9.12
CA THR A 16 3.44 -1.01 -7.92
C THR A 16 2.29 -2.01 -8.02
N ALA A 17 1.65 -2.16 -9.18
CA ALA A 17 0.60 -3.16 -9.40
C ALA A 17 1.13 -4.59 -9.26
N LEU A 18 2.31 -4.90 -9.79
CA LEU A 18 2.95 -6.21 -9.66
C LEU A 18 3.28 -6.51 -8.19
N LEU A 19 3.82 -5.54 -7.45
CA LEU A 19 4.12 -5.71 -6.03
C LEU A 19 2.84 -5.93 -5.22
N LEU A 20 1.78 -5.16 -5.49
CA LEU A 20 0.47 -5.36 -4.86
C LEU A 20 -0.12 -6.72 -5.20
N ALA A 21 0.00 -7.17 -6.45
CA ALA A 21 -0.44 -8.49 -6.87
C ALA A 21 0.36 -9.60 -6.17
N ALA A 22 1.68 -9.46 -6.04
CA ALA A 22 2.52 -10.41 -5.32
C ALA A 22 2.14 -10.51 -3.84
N VAL A 23 1.92 -9.37 -3.18
CA VAL A 23 1.41 -9.33 -1.79
C VAL A 23 0.03 -9.98 -1.71
N GLY A 24 -0.88 -9.65 -2.63
CA GLY A 24 -2.22 -10.24 -2.68
C GLY A 24 -2.19 -11.75 -2.87
N ILE A 25 -1.33 -12.27 -3.75
CA ILE A 25 -1.16 -13.71 -3.98
C ILE A 25 -0.60 -14.39 -2.72
N ALA A 26 0.40 -13.79 -2.07
CA ALA A 26 0.96 -14.34 -0.83
C ALA A 26 -0.10 -14.43 0.29
N LEU A 27 -0.86 -13.35 0.48
CA LEU A 27 -1.97 -13.31 1.44
C LEU A 27 -3.07 -14.31 1.07
N LEU A 28 -3.44 -14.41 -0.21
CA LEU A 28 -4.45 -15.36 -0.68
C LEU A 28 -4.00 -16.80 -0.46
N ALA A 29 -2.77 -17.15 -0.83
CA ALA A 29 -2.23 -18.50 -0.64
C ALA A 29 -2.18 -18.88 0.85
N ASN A 30 -1.73 -17.96 1.71
CA ASN A 30 -1.73 -18.18 3.15
C ASN A 30 -3.15 -18.31 3.72
N GLY A 31 -4.08 -17.44 3.31
CA GLY A 31 -5.47 -17.48 3.74
C GLY A 31 -6.20 -18.75 3.30
N LEU A 32 -5.96 -19.23 2.07
CA LEU A 32 -6.51 -20.51 1.60
C LEU A 32 -5.94 -21.70 2.38
N GLY A 33 -4.63 -21.69 2.69
CA GLY A 33 -4.00 -22.71 3.53
C GLY A 33 -4.58 -22.74 4.94
N ALA A 34 -4.74 -21.56 5.56
CA ALA A 34 -5.37 -21.42 6.87
C ALA A 34 -6.84 -21.85 6.85
N ALA A 35 -7.60 -21.52 5.81
CA ALA A 35 -8.99 -21.95 5.65
C ALA A 35 -9.11 -23.47 5.45
N GLY A 36 -8.18 -24.10 4.71
CA GLY A 36 -8.09 -25.55 4.58
C GLY A 36 -7.79 -26.24 5.91
N PHE A 37 -6.80 -25.73 6.64
CA PHE A 37 -6.50 -26.19 8.01
C PHE A 37 -7.74 -26.04 8.91
N ALA A 38 -8.45 -24.92 8.79
CA ALA A 38 -9.65 -24.66 9.55
C ALA A 38 -10.75 -25.69 9.26
N ALA A 39 -10.99 -26.03 8.00
CA ALA A 39 -11.99 -27.01 7.60
C ALA A 39 -11.72 -28.41 8.17
N GLU A 40 -10.45 -28.80 8.30
CA GLU A 40 -10.05 -30.12 8.81
C GLU A 40 -10.04 -30.20 10.35
N HIS A 41 -9.67 -29.10 11.02
CA HIS A 41 -9.37 -29.11 12.45
C HIS A 41 -10.39 -28.33 13.31
N ALA A 42 -11.36 -27.64 12.71
CA ALA A 42 -12.38 -26.90 13.44
C ALA A 42 -13.30 -27.85 14.25
N PRO A 43 -13.47 -27.62 15.56
CA PRO A 43 -14.40 -28.40 16.37
C PRO A 43 -15.86 -28.22 15.91
N ARG A 44 -16.63 -29.31 15.85
CA ARG A 44 -18.03 -29.34 15.35
C ARG A 44 -18.99 -28.38 16.05
N ALA A 45 -18.75 -28.07 17.32
CA ALA A 45 -19.60 -27.16 18.10
C ALA A 45 -19.21 -25.67 17.96
N GLY A 46 -18.19 -25.37 17.14
CA GLY A 46 -17.49 -24.08 17.20
C GLY A 46 -16.68 -23.94 18.49
N CYS A 47 -15.69 -23.04 18.49
CA CYS A 47 -14.86 -22.80 19.67
C CYS A 47 -15.50 -21.83 20.64
N VAL A 48 -16.57 -22.27 21.30
CA VAL A 48 -17.32 -21.49 22.30
C VAL A 48 -16.84 -21.79 23.73
N ALA A 49 -16.32 -22.99 23.99
CA ALA A 49 -15.79 -23.41 25.30
C ALA A 49 -14.27 -23.63 25.23
N GLU A 50 -13.55 -23.28 26.31
CA GLU A 50 -12.11 -23.53 26.43
C GLU A 50 -11.82 -25.02 26.65
N THR A 51 -11.72 -25.74 25.54
CA THR A 51 -11.30 -27.14 25.50
C THR A 51 -9.90 -27.27 24.89
N ASN A 52 -9.17 -28.32 25.25
CA ASN A 52 -7.85 -28.61 24.66
C ASN A 52 -7.86 -28.74 23.13
N ALA A 53 -9.00 -29.12 22.53
CA ALA A 53 -9.18 -29.14 21.08
C ALA A 53 -9.21 -27.71 20.51
N CYS A 54 -9.97 -26.81 21.14
CA CYS A 54 -10.03 -25.40 20.74
C CYS A 54 -8.72 -24.65 20.95
N THR A 55 -8.00 -24.93 22.04
CA THR A 55 -6.68 -24.33 22.27
C THR A 55 -5.70 -24.72 21.16
N ARG A 56 -5.63 -26.01 20.80
CA ARG A 56 -4.76 -26.48 19.71
C ARG A 56 -5.15 -25.89 18.35
N TYR A 57 -6.43 -25.83 18.06
CA TYR A 57 -6.95 -25.19 16.85
C TYR A 57 -6.55 -23.71 16.75
N ARG A 58 -6.74 -22.94 17.84
CA ARG A 58 -6.35 -21.53 17.92
C ARG A 58 -4.85 -21.33 17.75
N LEU A 59 -4.03 -22.16 18.39
CA LEU A 59 -2.57 -22.09 18.26
C LEU A 59 -2.16 -22.34 16.80
N GLY A 60 -2.72 -23.37 16.15
CA GLY A 60 -2.47 -23.63 14.73
C GLY A 60 -2.88 -22.46 13.83
N MET A 61 -4.07 -21.88 14.04
CA MET A 61 -4.50 -20.67 13.31
C MET A 61 -3.57 -19.47 13.55
N MET A 62 -3.07 -19.30 14.78
CA MET A 62 -2.09 -18.25 15.09
C MET A 62 -0.75 -18.49 14.40
N GLU A 63 -0.30 -19.74 14.26
CA GLU A 63 0.92 -20.07 13.51
C GLU A 63 0.79 -19.69 12.02
N TRP A 64 -0.35 -19.99 11.40
CA TRP A 64 -0.65 -19.56 10.02
C TRP A 64 -0.62 -18.04 9.86
N MET A 65 -1.18 -17.31 10.83
CA MET A 65 -1.17 -15.84 10.86
C MET A 65 0.25 -15.30 11.07
N TRP A 66 1.02 -15.92 11.98
CA TRP A 66 2.40 -15.54 12.29
C TRP A 66 3.38 -15.81 11.17
N ALA A 67 3.11 -16.78 10.29
CA ALA A 67 3.90 -17.01 9.08
C ALA A 67 4.00 -15.74 8.20
N MET A 68 3.00 -14.86 8.25
CA MET A 68 2.98 -13.57 7.51
C MET A 68 3.47 -12.38 8.34
N SER A 69 3.96 -12.59 9.57
CA SER A 69 4.29 -11.52 10.51
C SER A 69 5.42 -10.59 10.04
N GLU A 70 6.43 -11.13 9.36
CA GLU A 70 7.51 -10.31 8.77
C GLU A 70 6.97 -9.42 7.65
N LEU A 71 6.21 -10.01 6.71
CA LEU A 71 5.61 -9.27 5.60
C LEU A 71 4.75 -8.11 6.12
N ILE A 72 3.85 -8.39 7.06
CA ILE A 72 2.92 -7.43 7.66
C ILE A 72 3.65 -6.43 8.58
N GLY A 73 4.74 -6.83 9.22
CA GLY A 73 5.53 -5.96 10.08
C GLY A 73 6.28 -4.86 9.32
N TRP A 74 6.83 -5.19 8.15
CA TRP A 74 7.64 -4.26 7.35
C TRP A 74 6.83 -3.40 6.38
N LEU A 75 5.71 -3.91 5.86
CA LEU A 75 4.87 -3.21 4.89
C LEU A 75 4.44 -1.78 5.31
N PRO A 76 4.02 -1.51 6.56
CA PRO A 76 3.57 -0.19 7.00
C PRO A 76 4.67 0.87 6.92
N LEU A 77 5.93 0.46 7.01
CA LEU A 77 7.08 1.36 6.95
C LEU A 77 7.61 1.47 5.52
N LEU A 78 7.86 0.33 4.87
CA LEU A 78 8.49 0.29 3.57
C LEU A 78 7.57 0.80 2.46
N ALA A 79 6.29 0.44 2.47
CA ALA A 79 5.41 0.80 1.36
C ALA A 79 5.21 2.33 1.23
N PRO A 80 4.88 3.09 2.29
CA PRO A 80 4.82 4.54 2.20
C PRO A 80 6.16 5.17 1.83
N ALA A 81 7.27 4.67 2.41
CA ALA A 81 8.61 5.19 2.12
C ALA A 81 8.97 5.06 0.63
N LEU A 82 8.71 3.89 0.03
CA LEU A 82 8.91 3.64 -1.39
C LEU A 82 8.01 4.53 -2.26
N ILE A 83 6.76 4.72 -1.87
CA ILE A 83 5.84 5.65 -2.55
C ILE A 83 6.37 7.09 -2.50
N GLY A 84 6.79 7.59 -1.34
CA GLY A 84 7.37 8.92 -1.22
C GLY A 84 8.63 9.09 -2.06
N ALA A 85 9.55 8.13 -2.00
CA ALA A 85 10.83 8.16 -2.68
C ALA A 85 10.72 8.01 -4.21
N PHE A 86 9.84 7.14 -4.69
CA PHE A 86 9.77 6.80 -6.12
C PHE A 86 8.60 7.45 -6.86
N TRP A 87 7.51 7.81 -6.19
CA TRP A 87 6.41 8.54 -6.81
C TRP A 87 6.47 10.03 -6.52
N GLY A 88 6.62 10.42 -5.24
CA GLY A 88 6.58 11.81 -4.80
C GLY A 88 7.80 12.63 -5.23
N ALA A 89 8.99 12.23 -4.76
CA ALA A 89 10.23 12.96 -4.98
C ALA A 89 10.58 13.20 -6.47
N PRO A 90 10.54 12.19 -7.36
CA PRO A 90 10.93 12.38 -8.74
C PRO A 90 9.89 13.12 -9.59
N LEU A 91 8.65 13.30 -9.11
CA LEU A 91 7.57 13.93 -9.87
C LEU A 91 7.96 15.34 -10.32
N LEU A 92 8.35 16.16 -9.36
CA LEU A 92 8.91 17.47 -9.65
C LEU A 92 10.39 17.35 -10.04
N ALA A 93 11.16 16.37 -9.52
CA ALA A 93 12.59 16.19 -9.83
C ALA A 93 12.95 15.81 -11.30
N ARG A 94 11.98 15.33 -12.10
CA ARG A 94 12.20 15.03 -13.53
C ARG A 94 11.82 16.17 -14.47
N GLU A 95 10.74 16.88 -14.16
CA GLU A 95 10.23 17.98 -15.00
C GLU A 95 11.18 19.17 -15.08
N PHE A 96 11.83 19.48 -13.96
CA PHE A 96 12.95 20.42 -13.85
C PHE A 96 14.09 20.14 -14.82
N LYS A 97 14.57 18.88 -14.75
CA LYS A 97 15.78 18.43 -15.45
C LYS A 97 15.58 18.32 -16.96
N ARG A 98 14.36 18.00 -17.40
CA ARG A 98 14.04 17.81 -18.82
C ARG A 98 13.60 19.10 -19.52
N GLY A 99 13.54 20.23 -18.82
CA GLY A 99 13.12 21.50 -19.42
C GLY A 99 11.67 21.52 -19.92
N THR A 100 10.86 20.51 -19.60
CA THR A 100 9.47 20.37 -20.08
C THR A 100 8.56 21.51 -19.63
N HIS A 101 9.00 22.30 -18.65
CA HIS A 101 8.37 23.57 -18.28
C HIS A 101 8.33 24.58 -19.45
N GLN A 102 9.28 24.53 -20.39
CA GLN A 102 9.33 25.44 -21.55
C GLN A 102 8.30 25.04 -22.62
N LEU A 103 8.09 23.73 -22.84
CA LEU A 103 7.06 23.20 -23.75
C LEU A 103 5.63 23.44 -23.25
N THR A 104 5.44 23.58 -21.93
CA THR A 104 4.13 23.95 -21.36
C THR A 104 3.85 25.45 -21.49
N TRP A 105 4.87 26.29 -21.68
CA TRP A 105 4.67 27.73 -21.92
C TRP A 105 4.19 28.02 -23.34
N THR A 106 4.43 27.11 -24.28
CA THR A 106 3.95 27.23 -25.67
C THR A 106 2.58 26.58 -25.88
N GLN A 107 1.99 25.94 -24.87
CA GLN A 107 0.65 25.35 -24.95
C GLN A 107 -0.39 26.20 -24.21
N SER A 108 -1.62 26.20 -24.71
CA SER A 108 -2.78 26.96 -24.21
C SER A 108 -3.28 26.59 -22.80
N VAL A 109 -2.55 25.76 -22.06
CA VAL A 109 -2.95 25.27 -20.73
C VAL A 109 -2.14 25.97 -19.64
N THR A 110 -2.85 26.56 -18.67
CA THR A 110 -2.20 27.26 -17.55
C THR A 110 -1.37 26.30 -16.68
N ARG A 111 -0.20 26.77 -16.22
CA ARG A 111 0.76 26.00 -15.40
C ARG A 111 0.12 25.37 -14.17
N ARG A 112 -0.77 26.11 -13.50
CA ARG A 112 -1.50 25.64 -12.31
C ARG A 112 -2.44 24.47 -12.64
N ARG A 113 -3.20 24.57 -13.72
CA ARG A 113 -4.12 23.51 -14.15
C ARG A 113 -3.38 22.24 -14.52
N TRP A 114 -2.25 22.37 -15.23
CA TRP A 114 -1.38 21.23 -15.56
C TRP A 114 -0.86 20.52 -14.30
N LEU A 115 -0.33 21.28 -13.34
CA LEU A 115 0.25 20.73 -12.11
C LEU A 115 -0.81 20.06 -11.24
N LEU A 116 -1.98 20.70 -11.07
CA LEU A 116 -3.10 20.15 -10.30
C LEU A 116 -3.60 18.83 -10.90
N VAL A 117 -3.80 18.77 -12.22
CA VAL A 117 -4.26 17.53 -12.88
C VAL A 117 -3.23 16.42 -12.75
N LYS A 118 -1.93 16.73 -12.89
CA LYS A 118 -0.86 15.72 -12.81
C LYS A 118 -0.69 15.19 -11.39
N VAL A 119 -0.56 16.09 -10.41
CA VAL A 119 -0.42 15.73 -8.99
C VAL A 119 -1.69 15.03 -8.51
N GLY A 120 -2.86 15.56 -8.83
CA GLY A 120 -4.15 14.97 -8.46
C GLY A 120 -4.34 13.57 -9.02
N GLY A 121 -4.01 13.34 -10.30
CA GLY A 121 -4.09 12.01 -10.90
C GLY A 121 -3.16 10.98 -10.26
N LEU A 122 -1.92 11.38 -9.92
CA LEU A 122 -0.97 10.49 -9.25
C LEU A 122 -1.33 10.26 -7.77
N ALA A 123 -1.79 11.30 -7.07
CA ALA A 123 -2.31 11.18 -5.71
C ALA A 123 -3.49 10.20 -5.68
N ALA A 124 -4.43 10.30 -6.62
CA ALA A 124 -5.54 9.36 -6.75
C ALA A 124 -5.05 7.92 -6.98
N ALA A 125 -4.08 7.71 -7.88
CA ALA A 125 -3.52 6.38 -8.11
C ALA A 125 -2.83 5.80 -6.87
N VAL A 126 -2.06 6.61 -6.14
CA VAL A 126 -1.41 6.21 -4.88
C VAL A 126 -2.43 5.86 -3.80
N THR A 127 -3.46 6.70 -3.63
CA THR A 127 -4.55 6.45 -2.68
C THR A 127 -5.29 5.17 -3.00
N LEU A 128 -5.61 4.93 -4.28
CA LEU A 128 -6.23 3.68 -4.73
C LEU A 128 -5.33 2.48 -4.44
N GLY A 129 -4.02 2.57 -4.68
CA GLY A 129 -3.06 1.52 -4.32
C GLY A 129 -3.07 1.21 -2.82
N GLY A 130 -3.06 2.24 -1.97
CA GLY A 130 -3.18 2.05 -0.52
C GLY A 130 -4.52 1.44 -0.10
N LEU A 131 -5.64 1.85 -0.71
CA LEU A 131 -6.95 1.26 -0.46
C LEU A 131 -6.98 -0.22 -0.87
N THR A 132 -6.42 -0.57 -2.03
CA THR A 132 -6.34 -1.97 -2.46
C THR A 132 -5.55 -2.82 -1.48
N LEU A 133 -4.43 -2.30 -0.96
CA LEU A 133 -3.68 -2.98 0.09
C LEU A 133 -4.53 -3.18 1.36
N GLY A 134 -5.25 -2.15 1.79
CA GLY A 134 -6.14 -2.23 2.95
C GLY A 134 -7.24 -3.28 2.79
N VAL A 135 -7.82 -3.39 1.58
CA VAL A 135 -8.81 -4.43 1.26
C VAL A 135 -8.18 -5.82 1.28
N LEU A 136 -7.02 -6.00 0.65
CA LEU A 136 -6.32 -7.30 0.62
C LEU A 136 -6.03 -7.81 2.04
N VAL A 137 -5.51 -6.93 2.90
CA VAL A 137 -5.21 -7.28 4.29
C VAL A 137 -6.49 -7.54 5.08
N ASN A 138 -7.52 -6.72 4.93
CA ASN A 138 -8.80 -6.96 5.61
C ASN A 138 -9.41 -8.31 5.22
N VAL A 139 -9.47 -8.63 3.92
CA VAL A 139 -10.00 -9.93 3.45
C VAL A 139 -9.20 -11.07 4.04
N TRP A 140 -7.87 -10.99 4.03
CA TRP A 140 -7.01 -12.00 4.65
C TRP A 140 -7.27 -12.17 6.16
N LEU A 141 -7.43 -11.07 6.91
CA LEU A 141 -7.70 -11.11 8.35
C LEU A 141 -9.03 -11.78 8.69
N THR A 142 -10.05 -11.70 7.82
CA THR A 142 -11.34 -12.36 8.08
C THR A 142 -11.23 -13.88 8.21
N VAL A 143 -10.20 -14.50 7.62
CA VAL A 143 -9.93 -15.94 7.78
C VAL A 143 -9.56 -16.30 9.23
N PHE A 144 -8.94 -15.37 9.95
CA PHE A 144 -8.47 -15.55 11.32
C PHE A 144 -9.45 -15.02 12.37
N ASP A 145 -10.58 -14.46 11.95
CA ASP A 145 -11.62 -13.97 12.86
C ASP A 145 -12.51 -15.12 13.33
N ILE A 146 -11.97 -15.90 14.27
CA ILE A 146 -12.60 -17.12 14.79
C ILE A 146 -13.29 -16.86 16.15
N PRO A 147 -14.41 -17.56 16.43
CA PRO A 147 -15.09 -17.46 17.73
C PRO A 147 -14.15 -17.72 18.91
N GLY A 148 -14.23 -16.87 19.93
CA GLY A 148 -13.38 -16.94 21.13
C GLY A 148 -11.96 -16.37 20.97
N ALA A 149 -11.54 -16.03 19.75
CA ALA A 149 -10.23 -15.42 19.47
C ALA A 149 -10.32 -14.37 18.35
N PRO A 150 -11.10 -13.30 18.54
CA PRO A 150 -11.29 -12.30 17.50
C PRO A 150 -9.98 -11.60 17.15
N VAL A 151 -9.85 -11.21 15.88
CA VAL A 151 -8.68 -10.44 15.43
C VAL A 151 -8.70 -9.06 16.09
N ASN A 152 -7.63 -8.74 16.82
CA ASN A 152 -7.47 -7.39 17.37
C ASN A 152 -6.92 -6.43 16.30
N PHE A 153 -7.81 -5.74 15.60
CA PHE A 153 -7.45 -4.74 14.58
C PHE A 153 -6.67 -3.53 15.14
N LEU A 154 -6.69 -3.30 16.46
CA LEU A 154 -5.90 -2.25 17.13
C LEU A 154 -4.47 -2.70 17.45
N ASN A 155 -4.10 -3.94 17.13
CA ASN A 155 -2.72 -4.39 17.25
C ASN A 155 -1.79 -3.49 16.43
N SER A 156 -0.70 -3.01 17.04
CA SER A 156 0.23 -2.05 16.42
C SER A 156 0.86 -2.53 15.11
N ARG A 157 0.96 -3.84 14.90
CA ARG A 157 1.48 -4.42 13.65
C ARG A 157 0.48 -4.34 12.50
N ILE A 158 -0.81 -4.50 12.78
CA ILE A 158 -1.86 -4.64 11.76
C ILE A 158 -2.63 -3.33 11.57
N PHE A 159 -2.74 -2.49 12.61
CA PHE A 159 -3.54 -1.26 12.61
C PHE A 159 -3.24 -0.35 11.40
N ARG A 160 -1.96 -0.19 11.02
CA ARG A 160 -1.57 0.65 9.89
C ARG A 160 -1.89 0.06 8.51
N LEU A 161 -2.34 -1.19 8.45
CA LEU A 161 -2.61 -1.94 7.23
C LEU A 161 -4.08 -2.15 6.93
N VAL A 162 -4.98 -1.72 7.82
CA VAL A 162 -6.42 -2.00 7.71
C VAL A 162 -7.23 -0.77 7.33
N GLY A 163 -8.33 -1.00 6.62
CA GLY A 163 -9.27 0.04 6.23
C GLY A 163 -8.62 1.13 5.36
N ILE A 164 -8.86 2.40 5.72
CA ILE A 164 -8.39 3.57 4.97
C ILE A 164 -6.96 4.00 5.32
N LEU A 165 -6.39 3.46 6.39
CA LEU A 165 -5.09 3.90 6.93
C LEU A 165 -3.91 3.75 5.96
N PRO A 166 -3.78 2.64 5.20
CA PRO A 166 -2.68 2.51 4.23
C PRO A 166 -2.74 3.61 3.17
N ALA A 167 -3.95 3.94 2.70
CA ALA A 167 -4.16 5.01 1.73
C ALA A 167 -3.74 6.37 2.29
N ALA A 168 -4.09 6.66 3.55
CA ALA A 168 -3.68 7.90 4.22
C ALA A 168 -2.15 8.00 4.34
N TRP A 169 -1.49 6.92 4.78
CA TRP A 169 -0.03 6.87 4.92
C TRP A 169 0.70 6.99 3.57
N TRP A 170 0.21 6.29 2.55
CA TRP A 170 0.79 6.37 1.19
C TRP A 170 0.63 7.76 0.59
N LEU A 171 -0.55 8.38 0.73
CA LEU A 171 -0.79 9.74 0.28
C LEU A 171 0.08 10.75 1.03
N ALA A 172 0.18 10.63 2.36
CA ALA A 172 1.03 11.49 3.17
C ALA A 172 2.50 11.36 2.74
N ALA A 173 3.02 10.15 2.56
CA ALA A 173 4.38 9.92 2.11
C ALA A 173 4.61 10.43 0.68
N PHE A 174 3.64 10.29 -0.23
CA PHE A 174 3.69 10.87 -1.56
C PHE A 174 3.83 12.40 -1.50
N LEU A 175 3.01 13.07 -0.69
CA LEU A 175 3.06 14.52 -0.52
C LEU A 175 4.35 14.99 0.15
N LEU A 176 4.85 14.26 1.15
CA LEU A 176 6.15 14.52 1.77
C LEU A 176 7.30 14.37 0.77
N GLY A 177 7.29 13.29 -0.02
CA GLY A 177 8.27 13.09 -1.10
C GLY A 177 8.20 14.21 -2.13
N LEU A 178 6.99 14.62 -2.53
CA LEU A 178 6.77 15.74 -3.44
C LEU A 178 7.34 17.05 -2.88
N ALA A 179 7.07 17.35 -1.62
CA ALA A 179 7.58 18.54 -0.93
C ALA A 179 9.11 18.50 -0.81
N ALA A 180 9.69 17.37 -0.43
CA ALA A 180 11.13 17.16 -0.38
C ALA A 180 11.77 17.36 -1.77
N GLY A 181 11.19 16.79 -2.82
CA GLY A 181 11.66 16.97 -4.20
C GLY A 181 11.59 18.41 -4.70
N ALA A 182 10.64 19.21 -4.17
CA ALA A 182 10.57 20.64 -4.44
C ALA A 182 11.62 21.45 -3.64
N LEU A 183 11.84 21.11 -2.37
CA LEU A 183 12.78 21.77 -1.46
C LEU A 183 14.24 21.53 -1.85
N PHE A 184 14.67 20.28 -2.03
CA PHE A 184 16.07 19.92 -2.33
C PHE A 184 16.56 20.38 -3.71
N ARG A 185 15.65 20.82 -4.58
CA ARG A 185 16.04 21.54 -5.81
C ARG A 185 16.42 22.99 -5.58
N ARG A 186 15.89 23.65 -4.54
CA ARG A 186 16.29 25.03 -4.22
C ARG A 186 17.74 25.07 -3.73
N THR A 187 18.22 24.00 -3.12
CA THR A 187 19.60 23.90 -2.64
C THR A 187 20.58 23.48 -3.74
N LEU A 188 20.17 22.62 -4.67
CA LEU A 188 20.97 22.24 -5.85
C LEU A 188 20.61 23.13 -7.05
N ARG A 189 20.97 24.42 -7.01
CA ARG A 189 21.04 25.22 -8.24
C ARG A 189 22.06 24.56 -9.17
N PRO A 190 21.73 24.35 -10.47
CA PRO A 190 22.76 24.00 -11.44
C PRO A 190 23.79 25.13 -11.43
N ARG A 191 25.07 24.82 -11.18
CA ARG A 191 26.13 25.68 -11.71
C ARG A 191 25.96 25.65 -13.23
N ILE A 192 25.96 26.87 -13.77
CA ILE A 192 25.73 27.27 -15.15
C ILE A 192 26.47 26.36 -16.13
#